data_AF-A0A836CDS6-F1
#
_entry.id   AF-A0A836CDS6-F1
#
_cell.length_a   1.000
_cell.length_b   1.000
_cell.length_c   1.000
_cell.angle_alpha   90.00
_cell.angle_beta   90.00
_cell.angle_gamma   90.00
#
_symmetry.space_group_name_H-M   'P 1'
#
loop_
_entity.id
_entity.type
_entity.pdbx_description
1 polymer ?
#
loop_
_entity_poly.entity_id
_entity_poly.type
_entity_poly.pdbx_seq_one_letter_code
_entity_poly.pdbx_strand_id
1 'polypeptide(L)'
;WQQLHTVGDGPCARSGQGAVVVNDFVYVFGGCDGEAVLKDIHAFDIHTSEWRKITHQLGPSARTSFGMCIGPGDDDFTVACGCTLINPGALADIWSFNV
;
A
#
# COMPACT_ATOMS: atom_id res chain seq x y z
N TRP A 1 -20.64 6.36 11.36
CA TRP A 1 -20.03 5.74 10.16
C TRP A 1 -20.57 6.43 8.94
N GLN A 2 -19.69 6.85 8.05
CA GLN A 2 -20.06 7.45 6.77
C GLN A 2 -19.20 6.79 5.69
N GLN A 3 -19.84 6.33 4.62
CA GLN A 3 -19.13 5.89 3.43
C GLN A 3 -18.71 7.13 2.65
N LEU A 4 -17.42 7.27 2.37
CA LEU A 4 -16.91 8.33 1.52
C LEU A 4 -17.24 8.00 0.05
N HIS A 5 -17.65 9.02 -0.71
CA HIS A 5 -17.72 8.92 -2.15
C HIS A 5 -16.36 9.33 -2.71
N THR A 6 -15.68 8.40 -3.36
CA THR A 6 -14.31 8.61 -3.86
C THR A 6 -14.27 8.56 -5.38
N VAL A 7 -13.35 9.32 -5.97
CA VAL A 7 -13.14 9.37 -7.43
C VAL A 7 -11.70 9.01 -7.77
N GLY A 8 -11.38 8.90 -9.07
CA GLY A 8 -10.01 8.67 -9.55
C GLY A 8 -9.61 7.19 -9.68
N ASP A 9 -8.30 6.95 -9.73
CA ASP A 9 -7.70 5.64 -9.96
C ASP A 9 -7.42 4.92 -8.63
N GLY A 10 -8.50 4.43 -8.03
CA GLY A 10 -8.50 3.73 -6.75
C GLY A 10 -8.10 2.26 -6.82
N PRO A 11 -7.72 1.68 -5.68
CA PRO A 11 -7.41 0.25 -5.62
C PRO A 11 -8.66 -0.59 -5.92
N CYS A 12 -8.47 -1.75 -6.55
CA CYS A 12 -9.51 -2.78 -6.60
C CYS A 12 -9.90 -3.27 -5.20
N ALA A 13 -11.05 -3.94 -5.10
CA ALA A 13 -11.46 -4.67 -3.90
C ALA A 13 -10.37 -5.68 -3.52
N ARG A 14 -9.91 -5.64 -2.26
CA ARG A 14 -8.77 -6.43 -1.79
C ARG A 14 -8.84 -6.69 -0.28
N SER A 15 -8.01 -7.62 0.18
CA SER A 15 -7.80 -7.96 1.59
C SER A 15 -6.31 -8.09 1.93
N GLY A 16 -5.96 -7.97 3.22
CA GLY A 16 -4.59 -8.13 3.69
C GLY A 16 -3.60 -7.08 3.16
N GLN A 17 -4.12 -5.93 2.71
CA GLN A 17 -3.36 -4.75 2.33
C GLN A 17 -2.80 -4.04 3.57
N GLY A 18 -1.69 -3.32 3.39
CA GLY A 18 -1.20 -2.36 4.37
C GLY A 18 -1.71 -0.96 4.03
N ALA A 19 -1.92 -0.14 5.06
CA ALA A 19 -2.26 1.26 4.88
C ALA A 19 -1.60 2.13 5.94
N VAL A 20 -1.17 3.32 5.53
CA VAL A 20 -0.57 4.36 6.39
C VAL A 20 -1.04 5.73 5.95
N VAL A 21 -1.03 6.69 6.87
CA VAL A 21 -1.30 8.09 6.57
C VAL A 21 0.03 8.83 6.63
N VAL A 22 0.40 9.52 5.55
CA VAL A 22 1.58 10.39 5.51
C VAL A 22 1.14 11.73 4.95
N ASN A 23 1.38 12.80 5.69
CA ASN A 23 0.80 14.11 5.44
C ASN A 23 -0.74 14.04 5.29
N ASP A 24 -1.28 14.48 4.16
CA ASP A 24 -2.72 14.51 3.84
C ASP A 24 -3.17 13.32 2.97
N PHE A 25 -2.34 12.28 2.85
CA PHE A 25 -2.61 11.15 1.97
C PHE A 25 -2.69 9.82 2.73
N VAL A 26 -3.70 9.03 2.41
CA VAL A 26 -3.76 7.62 2.81
C VAL A 26 -3.12 6.78 1.72
N TYR A 27 -2.02 6.11 2.04
CA TYR A 27 -1.36 5.17 1.13
C TYR A 27 -1.86 3.76 1.40
N VAL A 28 -2.18 3.04 0.33
CA VAL A 28 -2.55 1.62 0.36
C VAL A 28 -1.58 0.87 -0.54
N PHE A 29 -0.93 -0.15 0.00
CA PHE A 29 -0.02 -1.02 -0.75
C PHE A 29 -0.42 -2.48 -0.62
N GLY A 30 -0.20 -3.24 -1.69
CA GLY A 30 -0.28 -4.69 -1.71
C GLY A 30 -1.66 -5.27 -1.37
N GLY A 31 -1.67 -6.44 -0.74
CA GLY A 31 -2.88 -7.21 -0.44
C GLY A 31 -3.20 -8.26 -1.51
N CYS A 32 -4.43 -8.75 -1.52
CA CYS A 32 -4.92 -9.76 -2.46
C CYS A 32 -6.35 -9.44 -2.90
N ASP A 33 -6.62 -9.48 -4.21
CA ASP A 33 -7.95 -9.27 -4.81
C ASP A 33 -8.81 -10.55 -4.89
N GLY A 34 -8.30 -11.66 -4.38
CA GLY A 34 -8.93 -12.98 -4.45
C GLY A 34 -8.35 -13.87 -5.55
N GLU A 35 -7.64 -13.30 -6.52
CA GLU A 35 -6.99 -14.03 -7.61
C GLU A 35 -5.46 -13.90 -7.54
N ALA A 36 -4.95 -12.71 -7.23
CA ALA A 36 -3.54 -12.41 -7.20
C ALA A 36 -3.14 -11.61 -5.95
N VAL A 37 -1.92 -11.85 -5.48
CA VAL A 37 -1.26 -10.94 -4.53
C VAL A 37 -0.74 -9.74 -5.31
N LEU A 38 -0.97 -8.55 -4.75
CA LEU A 38 -0.78 -7.27 -5.40
C LEU A 38 0.51 -6.59 -4.92
N LYS A 39 1.04 -5.71 -5.77
CA LYS A 39 2.21 -4.85 -5.52
C LYS A 39 1.99 -3.40 -5.93
N ASP A 40 0.76 -3.06 -6.28
CA ASP A 40 0.41 -1.68 -6.58
C ASP A 40 0.33 -0.86 -5.29
N ILE A 41 0.51 0.45 -5.47
CA ILE A 41 0.33 1.45 -4.43
C ILE A 41 -0.63 2.51 -4.94
N HIS A 42 -1.56 2.90 -4.08
CA HIS A 42 -2.50 3.97 -4.33
C HIS A 42 -2.43 4.99 -3.20
N ALA A 43 -2.56 6.27 -3.55
CA ALA A 43 -2.66 7.37 -2.60
C ALA A 43 -4.06 7.96 -2.70
N PHE A 44 -4.69 8.20 -1.55
CA PHE A 44 -5.96 8.88 -1.43
C PHE A 44 -5.75 10.24 -0.77
N ASP A 45 -6.11 11.30 -1.48
CA ASP A 45 -6.14 12.65 -0.94
C ASP A 45 -7.39 12.83 -0.07
N ILE A 46 -7.19 13.08 1.23
CA ILE A 46 -8.29 13.19 2.19
C ILE A 46 -9.14 14.44 2.00
N HIS A 47 -8.61 15.49 1.37
CA HIS A 47 -9.30 16.76 1.16
C HIS A 47 -10.16 16.72 -0.10
N THR A 48 -9.67 16.07 -1.16
CA THR A 48 -10.36 16.00 -2.45
C THR A 48 -11.15 14.70 -2.64
N SER A 49 -10.94 13.70 -1.78
CA SER A 49 -11.50 12.36 -1.92
C SER A 49 -11.14 11.69 -3.27
N GLU A 50 -9.96 12.00 -3.79
CA GLU A 50 -9.44 11.49 -5.05
C GLU A 50 -8.35 10.45 -4.81
N TRP A 51 -8.46 9.32 -5.51
CA TRP A 51 -7.42 8.31 -5.58
C TRP A 51 -6.50 8.51 -6.77
N ARG A 52 -5.23 8.18 -6.56
CA ARG A 52 -4.21 8.14 -7.61
C ARG A 52 -3.39 6.87 -7.47
N LYS A 53 -3.21 6.15 -8.57
CA LYS A 53 -2.25 5.05 -8.64
C LYS A 53 -0.84 5.60 -8.74
N ILE A 54 0.03 5.16 -7.84
CA ILE A 54 1.41 5.61 -7.76
C ILE A 54 2.28 4.67 -8.60
N THR A 55 2.97 5.23 -9.60
CA THR A 55 3.89 4.48 -10.45
C THR A 55 5.31 4.60 -9.91
N HIS A 56 5.97 3.46 -9.73
CA HIS A 56 7.34 3.37 -9.23
C HIS A 56 8.16 2.41 -10.11
N GLN A 57 9.45 2.71 -10.31
CA GLN A 57 10.33 1.84 -11.10
C GLN A 57 10.92 0.68 -10.29
N LEU A 58 11.11 0.89 -8.98
CA LEU A 58 11.66 -0.08 -8.03
C LEU A 58 10.75 -0.14 -6.82
N GLY A 59 10.65 -1.30 -6.20
CA GLY A 59 9.84 -1.46 -5.01
C GLY A 59 9.68 -2.92 -4.57
N PRO A 60 8.99 -3.12 -3.44
CA PRO A 60 8.69 -4.44 -2.91
C PRO A 60 7.95 -5.32 -3.93
N SER A 61 8.24 -6.61 -3.90
CA SER A 61 7.41 -7.62 -4.55
C SER A 61 5.99 -7.65 -3.98
N ALA A 62 5.08 -8.29 -4.73
CA ALA A 62 3.70 -8.48 -4.31
C ALA A 62 3.62 -9.27 -3.00
N ARG A 63 2.88 -8.73 -2.03
CA ARG A 63 2.81 -9.30 -0.67
C ARG A 63 1.50 -9.02 0.07
N THR A 64 1.23 -9.87 1.06
CA THR A 64 0.21 -9.72 2.12
C THR A 64 0.84 -10.03 3.49
N SER A 65 0.12 -9.84 4.58
CA SER A 65 0.58 -10.15 5.95
C SER A 65 1.93 -9.50 6.32
N PHE A 66 2.15 -8.25 5.89
CA PHE A 66 3.37 -7.47 6.12
C PHE A 66 3.10 -6.32 7.10
N GLY A 67 4.18 -5.71 7.60
CA GLY A 67 4.11 -4.49 8.39
C GLY A 67 4.28 -3.24 7.52
N MET A 68 3.54 -2.18 7.85
CA MET A 68 3.85 -0.83 7.39
C MET A 68 3.98 0.11 8.57
N CYS A 69 4.93 1.03 8.51
CA CYS A 69 5.05 2.10 9.50
C CYS A 69 5.53 3.39 8.85
N ILE A 70 5.07 4.51 9.40
CA ILE A 70 5.58 5.84 9.06
C ILE A 70 7.02 5.91 9.58
N GLY A 71 7.94 6.44 8.77
CA GLY A 71 9.32 6.58 9.21
C GLY A 71 9.56 7.87 10.00
N PRO A 72 10.78 8.01 10.55
CA PRO A 72 11.12 9.10 11.45
C PRO A 72 11.20 10.42 10.69
N GLY A 73 10.16 11.25 10.80
CA GLY A 73 10.04 12.52 10.07
C GLY A 73 8.64 12.79 9.52
N ASP A 74 7.77 11.77 9.54
CA ASP A 74 6.41 11.82 8.99
C ASP A 74 6.36 12.20 7.50
N ASP A 75 7.45 11.95 6.76
CA ASP A 75 7.63 12.24 5.33
C ASP A 75 7.90 10.99 4.46
N ASP A 76 8.07 9.82 5.08
CA ASP A 76 8.19 8.54 4.39
C ASP A 76 7.43 7.43 5.12
N PHE A 77 7.38 6.25 4.51
CA PHE A 77 6.94 5.04 5.19
C PHE A 77 7.73 3.82 4.74
N THR A 78 7.71 2.78 5.57
CA THR A 78 8.35 1.50 5.26
C THR A 78 7.34 0.38 5.08
N VAL A 79 7.75 -0.63 4.30
CA VAL A 79 7.09 -1.92 4.12
C VAL A 79 8.07 -2.99 4.55
N ALA A 80 7.73 -3.77 5.58
CA ALA A 80 8.61 -4.77 6.17
C ALA A 80 7.99 -6.17 6.11
N CYS A 81 8.82 -7.13 5.68
CA CYS A 81 8.48 -8.56 5.63
C CYS A 81 7.23 -8.83 4.77
N GLY A 82 6.55 -9.94 5.05
CA GLY A 82 5.30 -10.33 4.41
C GLY A 82 5.34 -11.71 3.80
N CYS A 83 4.26 -12.06 3.12
CA CYS A 83 4.11 -13.31 2.39
C CYS A 83 3.69 -13.06 0.95
N THR A 84 4.26 -13.84 0.03
CA THR A 84 3.86 -13.97 -1.37
C THR A 84 3.37 -15.40 -1.65
N LEU A 85 2.83 -15.64 -2.84
CA LEU A 85 2.37 -16.97 -3.27
C LEU A 85 3.49 -17.85 -3.85
N ILE A 86 4.69 -17.30 -4.05
CA ILE A 86 5.84 -17.98 -4.64
C ILE A 86 6.68 -18.61 -3.53
N ASN A 87 7.15 -19.85 -3.68
CA ASN A 87 7.97 -20.55 -2.67
C ASN A 87 9.47 -20.17 -2.79
N PRO A 88 10.17 -19.76 -1.70
CA PRO A 88 9.67 -19.51 -0.35
C PRO A 88 8.76 -18.28 -0.26
N GLY A 89 7.58 -18.49 0.34
CA GLY A 89 6.52 -17.47 0.42
C GLY A 89 6.82 -16.35 1.39
N ALA A 90 7.61 -16.62 2.43
CA ALA A 90 7.95 -15.62 3.44
C ALA A 90 9.05 -14.69 2.96
N LEU A 91 8.88 -13.39 3.24
CA LEU A 91 9.79 -12.32 2.89
C LEU A 91 10.34 -11.69 4.17
N ALA A 92 11.63 -11.33 4.15
CA ALA A 92 12.34 -10.70 5.27
C ALA A 92 13.02 -9.38 4.88
N ASP A 93 12.67 -8.84 3.71
CA ASP A 93 13.15 -7.55 3.21
C ASP A 93 12.40 -6.38 3.84
N ILE A 94 13.03 -5.21 3.80
CA ILE A 94 12.43 -3.93 4.18
C ILE A 94 12.64 -2.92 3.06
N TRP A 95 11.59 -2.16 2.76
CA TRP A 95 11.58 -1.11 1.73
C TRP A 95 11.11 0.18 2.36
N SER A 96 11.74 1.31 2.02
CA SER A 96 11.19 2.64 2.27
C SER A 96 10.58 3.20 0.98
N PHE A 97 9.56 4.04 1.15
CA PHE A 97 8.93 4.81 0.09
C PHE A 97 8.89 6.27 0.53
N ASN A 98 9.58 7.14 -0.21
CA ASN A 98 9.58 8.57 0.01
C ASN A 98 8.38 9.20 -0.70
N VAL A 99 7.63 10.04 0.01
CA VAL A 99 6.41 10.71 -0.47
C VAL A 99 6.71 11.88 -1.40
#